data_AF-A0A0Q9RQC2-F1
#
_entry.id   AF-A0A0Q9RQC2-F1
#
_cell.length_a   1.000
_cell.length_b   1.000
_cell.length_c   1.000
_cell.angle_alpha   90.00
_cell.angle_beta   90.00
_cell.angle_gamma   90.00
#
_symmetry.space_group_name_H-M   'P 1'
#
loop_
_entity.id
_entity.type
_entity.pdbx_description
1 polymer ?
#
loop_
_entity_poly.entity_id
_entity_poly.type
_entity_poly.pdbx_seq_one_letter_code
_entity_poly.pdbx_strand_id
1 'polypeptide(L)' 'MNYICPICGFDKLVNPPYDEKGNESYDICLCCAFEYGVDDFNYGLVNVFERYRMDWINEGAKWFYPSHRPVKRER' A
#
# COMPACT_ATOMS: atom_id res chain seq x y z
N MET A 1 5.98 13.27 9.00
CA MET A 1 5.02 13.39 7.90
C MET A 1 4.47 12.00 7.68
N ASN A 2 3.17 11.82 7.48
CA ASN A 2 2.62 10.51 7.14
C ASN A 2 2.14 10.55 5.69
N TYR A 3 2.41 9.49 4.93
CA TYR A 3 2.02 9.38 3.52
C TYR A 3 0.89 8.38 3.34
N ILE A 4 0.13 8.54 2.26
CA ILE A 4 -1.02 7.71 1.95
C ILE A 4 -0.62 6.64 0.94
N CYS A 5 -0.93 5.39 1.26
CA CYS A 5 -0.79 4.27 0.36
C CYS A 5 -1.80 4.39 -0.81
N PRO A 6 -1.37 4.55 -2.07
CA PRO A 6 -2.27 4.61 -3.22
C PRO A 6 -3.10 3.33 -3.42
N ILE A 7 -2.65 2.19 -2.91
CA ILE A 7 -3.33 0.91 -3.07
C ILE A 7 -4.57 0.83 -2.18
N CYS A 8 -4.43 1.08 -0.87
CA CYS A 8 -5.48 0.82 0.12
C CYS A 8 -5.95 2.04 0.92
N GLY A 9 -5.28 3.19 0.79
CA GLY A 9 -5.59 4.41 1.53
C GLY A 9 -5.04 4.47 2.97
N PHE A 10 -4.17 3.53 3.38
CA PHE A 10 -3.49 3.60 4.67
C PHE A 10 -2.65 4.88 4.76
N ASP A 11 -2.89 5.70 5.77
CA ASP A 11 -2.41 7.08 5.89
C ASP A 11 -1.20 7.23 6.83
N LYS A 12 -0.46 6.14 7.05
CA LYS A 12 0.70 6.09 7.96
C LYS A 12 1.92 5.41 7.33
N LEU A 13 2.12 5.56 6.02
CA LEU A 13 3.40 5.20 5.42
C LEU A 13 4.50 6.12 5.98
N VAL A 14 5.69 5.55 6.17
CA VAL A 14 6.85 6.24 6.76
C VAL A 14 7.46 7.18 5.73
N ASN A 15 7.58 6.72 4.49
CA ASN A 15 8.10 7.45 3.35
C ASN A 15 6.99 7.63 2.28
N PRO A 16 7.12 8.61 1.36
CA PRO A 16 6.26 8.66 0.19
C PRO A 16 6.53 7.41 -0.66
N PRO A 17 5.52 6.81 -1.32
CA PRO A 17 5.72 5.66 -2.21
C PRO A 17 6.88 5.84 -3.19
N TYR A 18 6.94 7.03 -3.80
CA TYR A 18 8.03 7.50 -4.65
C TYR A 18 8.39 8.94 -4.30
N ASP A 19 9.67 9.28 -4.43
CA ASP A 19 10.14 10.66 -4.26
C ASP A 19 9.82 11.54 -5.49
N GLU A 20 10.20 12.82 -5.45
CA GLU A 20 9.98 13.77 -6.55
C GLU A 20 10.70 13.38 -7.86
N LYS A 21 11.71 12.50 -7.78
CA LYS A 21 12.47 12.00 -8.92
C LYS A 21 11.94 10.65 -9.42
N GLY A 22 10.93 10.09 -8.77
CA GLY A 22 10.35 8.79 -9.09
C GLY A 22 11.13 7.60 -8.52
N ASN A 23 12.07 7.81 -7.61
CA ASN A 23 12.73 6.69 -6.93
C ASN A 23 11.77 6.06 -5.93
N GLU A 24 11.70 4.74 -5.92
CA GLU A 24 10.92 3.95 -4.99
C GLU A 24 11.40 4.11 -3.54
N SER A 25 10.48 3.94 -2.60
CA SER A 25 10.77 4.00 -1.16
C SER A 25 11.26 2.68 -0.57
N TYR A 26 10.94 1.54 -1.19
CA TYR A 26 11.06 0.20 -0.57
C TYR A 26 10.26 0.05 0.74
N ASP A 27 9.34 0.97 1.01
CA ASP A 27 8.42 0.86 2.16
C ASP A 27 7.39 -0.24 1.87
N ILE A 28 7.09 -1.03 2.90
CA ILE A 28 6.00 -2.01 2.89
C ILE A 28 4.77 -1.40 3.56
N CYS A 29 3.64 -1.39 2.85
CA CYS A 29 2.39 -0.92 3.42
C CYS A 29 1.90 -1.87 4.52
N LEU A 30 1.81 -1.37 5.76
CA LEU A 30 1.35 -2.17 6.92
C LEU A 30 -0.11 -2.64 6.84
N CYS A 31 -0.89 -2.06 5.92
CA CYS A 31 -2.27 -2.45 5.65
C CYS A 31 -2.34 -3.52 4.54
N CYS A 32 -1.87 -3.23 3.33
CA CYS A 32 -2.09 -4.10 2.17
C CYS A 32 -0.87 -4.93 1.73
N ALA A 33 0.24 -4.88 2.46
CA ALA A 33 1.49 -5.59 2.17
C ALA A 33 2.25 -5.16 0.89
N PHE A 34 1.77 -4.14 0.17
CA PHE A 34 2.43 -3.67 -1.05
C PHE A 34 3.81 -3.08 -0.75
N GLU A 35 4.85 -3.54 -1.43
CA GLU A 35 6.22 -3.04 -1.38
C GLU A 35 6.57 -2.23 -2.63
N TYR A 36 6.83 -0.92 -2.47
CA TYR A 36 7.15 -0.02 -3.57
C TYR A 36 8.56 -0.24 -4.10
N GLY A 37 8.71 -0.44 -5.40
CA GLY A 37 9.94 -0.84 -6.08
C GLY A 37 10.11 -2.35 -6.26
N VAL A 38 9.22 -3.16 -5.67
CA VAL A 38 9.28 -4.62 -5.73
C VAL A 38 8.00 -5.19 -6.34
N ASP A 39 6.83 -4.91 -5.77
CA ASP A 39 5.55 -5.43 -6.26
C ASP A 39 5.12 -4.77 -7.59
N ASP A 40 5.61 -3.57 -7.87
CA ASP A 40 5.46 -2.83 -9.14
C ASP A 40 6.64 -3.00 -10.10
N PHE A 41 7.69 -3.72 -9.72
CA PHE A 41 8.88 -3.93 -10.56
C PHE A 41 8.59 -4.70 -11.85
N ASN A 42 7.39 -5.27 -12.01
CA ASN A 42 6.97 -5.88 -13.26
C ASN A 42 6.66 -4.78 -14.31
N TYR A 43 7.72 -4.23 -14.92
CA TYR A 43 7.75 -3.16 -15.94
C TYR A 43 6.82 -3.36 -17.17
N GLY A 44 6.10 -4.47 -17.28
CA GLY A 44 5.16 -4.76 -18.37
C GLY A 44 3.67 -4.62 -18.01
N LEU A 45 3.31 -4.42 -16.74
CA LEU A 45 1.92 -4.34 -16.31
C LEU A 45 1.46 -2.88 -16.19
N VAL A 46 0.75 -2.40 -17.20
CA VAL A 46 -0.10 -1.20 -17.08
C VAL A 46 -1.11 -1.45 -15.94
N ASN A 47 -1.30 -0.46 -15.07
CA ASN A 47 -2.25 -0.49 -13.94
C ASN A 47 -1.92 -1.50 -12.81
N VAL A 48 -0.63 -1.77 -12.54
CA VAL A 48 -0.20 -2.68 -11.45
C VAL A 48 -0.85 -2.36 -10.09
N PHE A 49 -1.00 -1.08 -9.74
CA PHE A 49 -1.63 -0.65 -8.50
C PHE A 49 -3.11 -1.00 -8.42
N GLU A 50 -3.86 -0.79 -9.51
CA GLU A 50 -5.29 -1.12 -9.56
C GLU A 50 -5.49 -2.63 -9.49
N ARG A 51 -4.67 -3.40 -10.22
CA ARG A 51 -4.70 -4.86 -10.19
C ARG A 51 -4.42 -5.39 -8.79
N TYR A 52 -3.35 -4.95 -8.16
CA TYR A 52 -3.02 -5.38 -6.79
C TYR A 52 -4.14 -5.01 -5.82
N ARG A 53 -4.71 -3.81 -5.93
CA ARG A 53 -5.85 -3.40 -5.11
C ARG A 53 -7.05 -4.35 -5.29
N MET A 54 -7.35 -4.76 -6.51
CA MET A 54 -8.43 -5.71 -6.78
C MET A 54 -8.15 -7.09 -6.21
N ASP A 55 -6.94 -7.60 -6.38
CA ASP A 55 -6.54 -8.89 -5.82
C ASP A 55 -6.65 -8.85 -4.28
N TRP A 56 -6.12 -7.81 -3.64
CA TRP A 56 -6.22 -7.59 -2.19
C TRP A 56 -7.67 -7.50 -1.70
N ILE A 57 -8.55 -6.76 -2.41
CA ILE A 57 -9.98 -6.67 -2.06
C ILE A 57 -10.68 -8.02 -2.22
N ASN A 58 -10.42 -8.74 -3.31
CA ASN A 58 -11.00 -10.05 -3.59
C ASN A 58 -10.58 -11.10 -2.55
N GLU A 59 -9.39 -10.95 -1.97
CA GLU A 59 -8.91 -11.77 -0.86
C GLU A 59 -9.45 -11.36 0.51
N GLY A 60 -10.34 -10.35 0.56
CA GLY A 60 -11.01 -9.89 1.77
C GLY A 60 -10.34 -8.70 2.46
N ALA A 61 -9.50 -7.95 1.74
CA ALA A 61 -8.81 -6.76 2.24
C ALA A 61 -8.08 -7.02 3.58
N LYS A 62 -7.36 -8.15 3.65
CA LYS A 62 -6.67 -8.61 4.86
C LYS A 62 -5.59 -7.62 5.24
N TRP A 63 -5.54 -7.28 6.53
CA TRP A 63 -4.48 -6.44 7.07
C TRP A 63 -3.19 -7.23 7.20
N PHE A 64 -2.11 -6.71 6.61
CA PHE A 64 -0.79 -7.33 6.72
C PHE A 64 -0.28 -7.33 8.15
N TYR A 65 -0.40 -6.19 8.84
CA TYR A 65 -0.20 -6.10 10.29
C TYR A 65 -1.51 -5.74 10.99
N PRO A 66 -2.28 -6.74 11.48
CA PRO A 66 -3.57 -6.50 12.14
C PRO A 66 -3.51 -5.55 13.33
N SER A 67 -2.38 -5.46 14.03
CA SER A 67 -2.16 -4.53 15.15
C SER A 67 -2.24 -3.05 14.76
N HIS A 68 -2.08 -2.73 13.47
CA HIS A 68 -2.18 -1.36 12.95
C HIS A 68 -3.58 -0.99 12.47
N ARG A 69 -4.51 -1.97 12.46
CA ARG A 69 -5.90 -1.73 12.10
C ARG A 69 -6.54 -0.77 13.10
N PRO A 70 -7.20 0.31 12.65
CA PRO A 70 -7.92 1.19 13.55
C PRO A 70 -8.97 0.40 14.34
N VAL A 71 -8.99 0.59 15.65
CA VAL A 71 -10.11 0.13 16.47
C VAL A 71 -11.38 0.81 15.97
N LYS A 72 -12.46 0.04 15.78
CA LYS A 72 -13.76 0.64 15.52
C LYS A 72 -14.08 1.55 16.69
N ARG A 73 -14.16 2.86 16.44
CA ARG A 73 -14.69 3.78 17.44
C ARG A 73 -16.19 3.53 17.52
N GLU A 74 -16.68 3.15 18.69
CA GLU A 74 -18.10 3.18 18.98
C GLU A 74 -18.57 4.64 18.81
N ARG A 75 -19.64 4.84 18.03
CA ARG A 75 -20.27 6.14 17.82
C ARG A 75 -21.27 6.40 18.92
#